data_AF-A0A444WF37-F1
#
_entry.id   AF-A0A444WF37-F1
#
_cell.length_a   1.000
_cell.length_b   1.000
_cell.length_c   1.000
_cell.angle_alpha   90.00
_cell.angle_beta   90.00
_cell.angle_gamma   90.00
#
_symmetry.space_group_name_H-M   'P 1'
#
loop_
_entity.id
_entity.type
_entity.pdbx_description
1 polymer ?
#
loop_
_entity_poly.entity_id
_entity_poly.type
_entity_poly.pdbx_seq_one_letter_code
_entity_poly.pdbx_strand_id
1 'polypeptide(L)'
;MKRILFFFLLFSVGYGYAQNYPKYTTKRVKDTVFKQPEKIEDSKELKKEPTVSFKELYDIATDLNRSGRYEEAIAVYTEALALASPRWKYLIMQFRGLCYNRLKQYDQAINNFTDALENCEFPNDNAKGQLYCSRALSYGWRGMEGDLERKCADLKKAREYGALEGHSALDTGCD
;
A
#
# COMPACT_ATOMS: atom_id res chain seq x y z
N MET A 1 67.80 23.78 32.04
CA MET A 1 67.44 25.03 32.76
C MET A 1 65.96 25.31 32.48
N LYS A 2 65.02 24.91 33.38
CA LYS A 2 64.19 25.81 34.25
C LYS A 2 63.76 27.09 33.50
N ARG A 3 62.47 27.43 33.31
CA ARG A 3 61.41 27.82 34.28
C ARG A 3 60.05 27.90 33.51
N ILE A 4 58.92 27.32 33.91
CA ILE A 4 58.00 27.54 35.07
C ILE A 4 56.92 28.64 34.83
N LEU A 5 55.66 28.17 34.81
CA LEU A 5 54.36 28.69 35.32
C LEU A 5 53.71 30.02 34.83
N PHE A 6 52.42 29.97 34.43
CA PHE A 6 51.17 30.25 35.22
C PHE A 6 49.96 30.32 34.23
N PHE A 7 48.99 29.40 34.18
CA PHE A 7 47.75 29.19 34.99
C PHE A 7 46.47 29.96 34.55
N PHE A 8 45.32 29.27 34.69
CA PHE A 8 43.89 29.66 34.63
C PHE A 8 43.12 29.35 33.32
N LEU A 9 42.35 28.25 33.23
CA LEU A 9 41.00 27.93 33.78
C LEU A 9 39.85 28.41 32.88
N LEU A 10 39.23 27.48 32.14
CA LEU A 10 37.78 27.44 31.87
C LEU A 10 37.36 25.98 31.63
N PHE A 11 36.97 25.31 32.72
CA PHE A 11 36.28 24.03 32.74
C PHE A 11 34.81 24.34 33.05
N SER A 12 33.93 24.19 32.07
CA SER A 12 32.48 24.33 32.21
C SER A 12 31.82 23.62 31.03
N VAL A 13 30.75 22.86 31.12
CA VAL A 13 29.84 22.42 32.17
C VAL A 13 29.15 21.21 31.54
N GLY A 14 28.99 20.11 32.29
CA GLY A 14 28.29 18.91 31.85
C GLY A 14 27.84 18.10 33.04
N TYR A 15 27.23 18.80 34.01
CA TYR A 15 26.64 18.19 35.19
C TYR A 15 25.49 17.29 34.77
N GLY A 16 25.54 16.03 35.23
CA GLY A 16 24.47 15.07 35.08
C GLY A 16 23.22 15.54 35.83
N TYR A 17 22.10 15.54 35.12
CA TYR A 17 20.79 15.59 35.75
C TYR A 17 20.27 14.16 35.91
N ALA A 18 20.56 13.56 37.06
CA ALA A 18 19.76 12.46 37.58
C ALA A 18 18.40 13.03 37.98
N GLN A 19 17.34 12.66 37.26
CA GLN A 19 15.99 13.06 37.63
C GLN A 19 15.53 12.26 38.86
N ASN A 20 15.14 12.98 39.91
CA ASN A 20 14.53 12.46 41.12
C ASN A 20 13.15 11.84 40.82
N TYR A 21 13.01 10.53 41.01
CA TYR A 21 11.70 9.89 41.03
C TYR A 21 11.07 10.02 42.43
N PRO A 22 9.76 10.29 42.55
CA PRO A 22 9.08 10.33 43.83
C PRO A 22 9.13 8.96 44.51
N LYS A 23 9.60 8.90 45.76
CA LYS A 23 9.57 7.69 46.59
C LYS A 23 8.13 7.38 46.99
N TYR A 24 7.49 6.43 46.32
CA TYR A 24 6.22 5.89 46.77
C TYR A 24 6.44 4.93 47.93
N THR A 25 5.86 5.23 49.09
CA THR A 25 5.78 4.31 50.24
C THR A 25 4.74 3.23 49.95
N THR A 26 5.17 2.01 49.66
CA THR A 26 4.27 0.86 49.53
C THR A 26 3.87 0.34 50.91
N LYS A 27 2.58 0.40 51.26
CA LYS A 27 2.04 -0.38 52.39
C LYS A 27 2.11 -1.85 52.02
N ARG A 28 2.77 -2.66 52.84
CA ARG A 28 2.87 -4.11 52.66
C ARG A 28 1.50 -4.73 53.00
N VAL A 29 0.74 -5.11 51.98
CA VAL A 29 -0.46 -5.95 52.15
C VAL A 29 0.04 -7.33 52.54
N LYS A 30 -0.26 -7.75 53.78
CA LYS A 30 -0.06 -9.13 54.22
C LYS A 30 -1.28 -9.94 53.75
N ASP A 31 -0.99 -11.15 53.28
CA ASP A 31 -1.94 -12.25 53.07
C ASP A 31 -2.76 -12.25 51.77
N THR A 32 -2.07 -12.14 50.63
CA THR A 32 -2.56 -12.79 49.41
C THR A 32 -1.73 -14.03 49.12
N VAL A 33 -2.39 -15.19 49.15
CA VAL A 33 -1.83 -16.47 48.70
C VAL A 33 -1.41 -16.30 47.24
N PHE A 34 -0.11 -16.27 47.00
CA PHE A 34 0.44 -16.22 45.65
C PHE A 34 0.17 -17.57 44.98
N LYS A 35 -0.93 -17.68 44.24
CA LYS A 35 -1.10 -18.77 43.29
C LYS A 35 -0.03 -18.57 42.23
N GLN A 36 0.89 -19.53 42.08
CA GLN A 36 1.86 -19.47 40.99
C GLN A 36 1.10 -19.28 39.68
N PRO A 37 1.52 -18.34 38.81
CA PRO A 37 0.90 -18.20 37.51
C PRO A 37 1.05 -19.54 36.77
N GLU A 38 -0.09 -20.06 36.33
CA GLU A 38 -0.15 -21.23 35.46
C GLU A 38 0.77 -20.96 34.27
N LYS A 39 1.65 -21.93 33.99
CA LYS A 39 2.68 -21.85 32.96
C LYS A 39 1.99 -21.46 31.66
N ILE A 40 2.18 -20.22 31.18
CA ILE A 40 1.78 -19.83 29.84
C ILE A 40 2.68 -20.65 28.93
N GLU A 41 2.14 -21.77 28.48
CA GLU A 41 2.73 -22.60 27.45
C GLU A 41 2.94 -21.68 26.25
N ASP A 42 4.19 -21.60 25.76
CA ASP A 42 4.54 -20.89 24.54
C ASP A 42 3.51 -21.24 23.47
N SER A 43 2.56 -20.34 23.21
CA SER A 43 1.63 -20.48 22.11
C SER A 43 2.46 -20.23 20.86
N LYS A 44 3.09 -21.32 20.40
CA LYS A 44 3.71 -21.46 19.11
C LYS A 44 2.72 -20.86 18.13
N GLU A 45 3.05 -19.68 17.61
CA GLU A 45 2.18 -18.90 16.75
C GLU A 45 1.85 -19.78 15.55
N LEU A 46 0.68 -20.41 15.62
CA LEU A 46 0.21 -21.35 14.62
C LEU A 46 0.01 -20.49 13.38
N LYS A 47 0.88 -20.64 12.37
CA LYS A 47 0.64 -20.09 11.04
C LYS A 47 -0.73 -20.59 10.61
N LYS A 48 -1.77 -19.76 10.79
CA LYS A 48 -3.11 -20.06 10.31
C LYS A 48 -2.96 -20.07 8.80
N GLU A 49 -3.05 -21.26 8.22
CA GLU A 49 -3.27 -21.39 6.80
C GLU A 49 -4.40 -20.41 6.41
N PRO A 50 -4.22 -19.61 5.34
CA PRO A 50 -5.26 -18.70 4.92
C PRO A 50 -6.55 -19.50 4.73
N THR A 51 -7.57 -19.17 5.52
CA THR A 51 -8.83 -19.93 5.55
C THR A 51 -9.63 -19.77 4.27
N VAL A 52 -9.25 -18.80 3.42
CA VAL A 52 -9.87 -18.49 2.14
C VAL A 52 -8.78 -18.50 1.07
N SER A 53 -9.02 -19.23 -0.02
CA SER A 53 -8.09 -19.33 -1.14
C SER A 53 -8.07 -18.03 -1.97
N PHE A 54 -6.97 -17.80 -2.71
CA PHE A 54 -6.89 -16.70 -3.69
C PHE A 54 -8.08 -16.69 -4.65
N LYS A 55 -8.50 -17.87 -5.13
CA LYS A 55 -9.61 -17.99 -6.07
C LYS A 55 -10.93 -17.51 -5.47
N GLU A 56 -11.23 -17.92 -4.23
CA GLU A 56 -12.45 -17.49 -3.55
C GLU A 56 -12.45 -15.98 -3.30
N LEU A 57 -11.32 -15.40 -2.86
CA LEU A 57 -11.20 -13.95 -2.70
C LEU A 57 -11.41 -13.20 -4.03
N TYR A 58 -10.83 -13.71 -5.11
CA TYR A 58 -11.01 -13.13 -6.44
C TYR A 58 -12.49 -13.16 -6.86
N ASP A 59 -13.15 -14.31 -6.72
CA ASP A 59 -14.55 -14.48 -7.09
C ASP A 59 -15.44 -13.51 -6.26
N ILE A 60 -15.25 -13.45 -4.94
CA ILE A 60 -15.97 -12.53 -4.04
C ILE A 60 -15.76 -11.07 -4.46
N ALA A 61 -14.51 -10.65 -4.68
CA ALA A 61 -14.20 -9.27 -5.06
C ALA A 61 -14.84 -8.88 -6.40
N THR A 62 -14.85 -9.79 -7.37
CA THR A 62 -15.49 -9.55 -8.67
C THR A 62 -17.01 -9.41 -8.56
N ASP A 63 -17.66 -10.20 -7.70
CA ASP A 63 -19.10 -10.11 -7.49
C ASP A 63 -19.51 -8.85 -6.73
N LEU A 64 -18.70 -8.42 -5.75
CA LEU A 64 -18.87 -7.12 -5.08
C LEU A 64 -18.73 -5.96 -6.07
N ASN A 65 -17.71 -5.99 -6.93
CA ASN A 65 -17.49 -4.98 -7.97
C ASN A 65 -18.68 -4.91 -8.95
N ARG A 66 -19.18 -6.06 -9.44
CA ARG A 66 -20.37 -6.12 -10.31
C ARG A 66 -21.62 -5.58 -9.63
N SER A 67 -21.72 -5.77 -8.32
CA SER A 67 -22.82 -5.28 -7.48
C SER A 67 -22.66 -3.81 -7.07
N GLY A 68 -21.61 -3.13 -7.52
CA GLY A 68 -21.33 -1.72 -7.20
C GLY A 68 -20.84 -1.45 -5.77
N ARG A 69 -20.50 -2.51 -5.02
CA ARG A 69 -19.96 -2.42 -3.65
C ARG A 69 -18.45 -2.23 -3.70
N TYR A 70 -18.01 -1.09 -4.23
CA TYR A 70 -16.63 -0.88 -4.64
C TYR A 70 -15.64 -0.84 -3.47
N GLU A 71 -15.99 -0.21 -2.35
CA GLU A 71 -15.15 -0.16 -1.15
C GLU A 71 -14.87 -1.56 -0.59
N GLU A 72 -15.90 -2.40 -0.56
CA GLU A 72 -15.78 -3.79 -0.12
C GLU A 72 -14.98 -4.62 -1.12
N ALA A 73 -15.22 -4.44 -2.41
CA ALA A 73 -14.41 -5.07 -3.46
C ALA A 73 -12.93 -4.70 -3.33
N ILE A 74 -12.61 -3.45 -3.02
CA ILE A 74 -11.23 -2.97 -2.80
C ILE A 74 -10.58 -3.68 -1.62
N ALA A 75 -11.31 -3.86 -0.51
CA ALA A 75 -10.79 -4.58 0.66
C ALA A 75 -10.47 -6.03 0.29
N VAL A 76 -11.40 -6.74 -0.35
CA VAL A 76 -11.20 -8.14 -0.75
C VAL A 76 -10.11 -8.28 -1.82
N TYR A 77 -10.02 -7.36 -2.79
CA TYR A 77 -8.91 -7.36 -3.75
C TYR A 77 -7.55 -7.12 -3.08
N THR A 78 -7.50 -6.36 -1.99
CA THR A 78 -6.25 -6.15 -1.23
C THR A 78 -5.79 -7.46 -0.58
N GLU A 79 -6.72 -8.22 -0.01
CA GLU A 79 -6.45 -9.56 0.51
C GLU A 79 -6.04 -10.53 -0.62
N ALA A 80 -6.76 -10.52 -1.75
CA ALA A 80 -6.43 -11.34 -2.90
C ALA A 80 -5.02 -11.05 -3.44
N LEU A 81 -4.59 -9.78 -3.46
CA LEU A 81 -3.27 -9.37 -3.93
C LEU A 81 -2.14 -9.93 -3.04
N ALA A 82 -2.38 -10.10 -1.74
CA ALA A 82 -1.43 -10.71 -0.82
C ALA A 82 -1.20 -12.21 -1.09
N LEU A 83 -2.19 -12.90 -1.67
CA LEU A 83 -2.12 -14.32 -2.04
C LEU A 83 -1.83 -14.57 -3.53
N ALA A 84 -1.90 -13.52 -4.36
CA ALA A 84 -1.78 -13.64 -5.80
C ALA A 84 -0.37 -14.06 -6.23
N SER A 85 -0.28 -15.07 -7.08
CA SER A 85 0.98 -15.36 -7.78
C SER A 85 1.31 -14.23 -8.77
N PRO A 86 2.60 -14.03 -9.15
CA PRO A 86 3.04 -12.89 -9.95
C PRO A 86 2.20 -12.65 -11.21
N ARG A 87 1.82 -13.72 -11.93
CA ARG A 87 0.99 -13.66 -13.14
C ARG A 87 -0.42 -13.11 -12.94
N TRP A 88 -0.95 -13.10 -11.71
CA TRP A 88 -2.31 -12.64 -11.42
C TRP A 88 -2.34 -11.22 -10.87
N LYS A 89 -1.22 -10.71 -10.35
CA LYS A 89 -1.17 -9.40 -9.67
C LYS A 89 -1.66 -8.26 -10.56
N TYR A 90 -1.26 -8.23 -11.83
CA TYR A 90 -1.67 -7.18 -12.77
C TYR A 90 -3.21 -7.09 -12.88
N LEU A 91 -3.88 -8.24 -12.94
CA LEU A 91 -5.33 -8.33 -13.10
C LEU A 91 -6.07 -7.86 -11.84
N ILE A 92 -5.58 -8.26 -10.67
CA ILE A 92 -6.13 -7.83 -9.38
C ILE A 92 -6.01 -6.31 -9.23
N MET A 93 -4.84 -5.76 -9.55
CA MET A 93 -4.59 -4.32 -9.49
C MET A 93 -5.41 -3.55 -10.52
N GLN A 94 -5.63 -4.13 -11.72
CA GLN A 94 -6.54 -3.55 -12.70
C GLN A 94 -7.95 -3.42 -12.15
N PHE A 95 -8.54 -4.49 -11.63
CA PHE A 95 -9.91 -4.44 -11.11
C PHE A 95 -10.05 -3.55 -9.87
N ARG A 96 -9.06 -3.58 -8.97
CA ARG A 96 -9.02 -2.67 -7.82
C ARG A 96 -8.92 -1.21 -8.26
N GLY A 97 -8.09 -0.91 -9.25
CA GLY A 97 -7.98 0.43 -9.86
C GLY A 97 -9.30 0.89 -10.51
N LEU A 98 -10.03 0.00 -11.17
CA LEU A 98 -11.35 0.29 -11.70
C LEU A 98 -12.38 0.60 -10.60
N CYS A 99 -12.33 -0.10 -9.47
CA CYS A 99 -13.17 0.22 -8.31
C CYS A 99 -12.86 1.63 -7.78
N TYR A 100 -11.58 1.99 -7.66
CA TYR A 100 -11.17 3.35 -7.27
C TYR A 100 -11.69 4.41 -8.25
N ASN A 101 -11.63 4.15 -9.56
CA ASN A 101 -12.22 5.03 -10.57
C ASN A 101 -13.72 5.24 -10.38
N ARG A 102 -14.47 4.17 -10.04
CA ARG A 102 -15.91 4.25 -9.76
C ARG A 102 -16.22 5.09 -8.53
N LEU A 103 -15.31 5.12 -7.57
CA LEU A 103 -15.36 5.97 -6.39
C LEU A 103 -14.79 7.38 -6.60
N LYS A 104 -14.42 7.73 -7.85
CA LYS A 104 -13.74 9.00 -8.20
C LYS A 104 -12.41 9.23 -7.49
N GLN A 105 -11.79 8.16 -7.00
CA GLN A 105 -10.50 8.13 -6.34
C GLN A 105 -9.40 7.93 -7.39
N TYR A 106 -9.24 8.91 -8.27
CA TYR A 106 -8.45 8.76 -9.51
C TYR A 106 -6.95 8.58 -9.24
N ASP A 107 -6.39 9.20 -8.21
CA ASP A 107 -4.98 9.03 -7.86
C ASP A 107 -4.67 7.60 -7.42
N GLN A 108 -5.52 7.01 -6.57
CA GLN A 108 -5.38 5.60 -6.18
C GLN A 108 -5.53 4.66 -7.38
N ALA A 109 -6.43 4.97 -8.32
CA ALA A 109 -6.57 4.20 -9.55
C ALA A 109 -5.29 4.25 -10.41
N ILE A 110 -4.77 5.46 -10.64
CA ILE A 110 -3.52 5.68 -11.41
C ILE A 110 -2.35 4.94 -10.77
N ASN A 111 -2.24 4.97 -9.44
CA ASN A 111 -1.18 4.26 -8.72
C ASN A 111 -1.29 2.74 -8.93
N ASN A 112 -2.50 2.15 -8.85
CA ASN A 112 -2.68 0.72 -9.11
C ASN A 112 -2.28 0.34 -10.53
N PHE A 113 -2.66 1.13 -11.52
CA PHE A 113 -2.31 0.84 -12.92
C PHE A 113 -0.82 1.03 -13.20
N THR A 114 -0.19 2.04 -12.59
CA THR A 114 1.24 2.30 -12.74
C THR A 114 2.06 1.20 -12.10
N ASP A 115 1.74 0.82 -10.86
CA ASP A 115 2.42 -0.27 -10.16
C ASP A 115 2.26 -1.62 -10.91
N ALA A 116 1.07 -1.89 -11.46
CA ALA A 116 0.88 -3.04 -12.34
C ALA A 116 1.78 -3.00 -13.59
N LEU A 117 1.87 -1.85 -14.27
CA LEU A 117 2.69 -1.66 -15.47
C LEU A 117 4.19 -1.78 -15.22
N GLU A 118 4.65 -1.46 -14.01
CA GLU A 118 6.07 -1.44 -13.63
C GLU A 118 6.53 -2.78 -13.01
N ASN A 119 5.67 -3.41 -12.20
CA ASN A 119 6.10 -4.48 -11.29
C ASN A 119 5.44 -5.84 -11.53
N CYS A 120 4.54 -5.96 -12.52
CA CYS A 120 3.85 -7.24 -12.80
C CYS A 120 4.29 -7.90 -14.11
N GLU A 121 4.12 -9.22 -14.14
CA GLU A 121 4.21 -10.03 -15.35
C GLU A 121 2.87 -10.00 -16.10
N PHE A 122 2.94 -9.91 -17.43
CA PHE A 122 1.76 -9.88 -18.31
C PHE A 122 1.70 -11.14 -19.17
N PRO A 123 0.51 -11.77 -19.33
CA PRO A 123 0.36 -12.96 -20.16
C PRO A 123 0.43 -12.66 -21.66
N ASN A 124 0.22 -11.40 -22.06
CA ASN A 124 0.33 -10.91 -23.43
C ASN A 124 0.35 -9.38 -23.44
N ASP A 125 0.73 -8.83 -24.59
CA ASP A 125 0.79 -7.38 -24.85
C ASP A 125 -0.57 -6.71 -24.67
N ASN A 126 -1.65 -7.33 -25.16
CA ASN A 126 -3.00 -6.79 -25.04
C ASN A 126 -3.40 -6.54 -23.57
N ALA A 127 -3.03 -7.43 -22.63
CA ALA A 127 -3.25 -7.20 -21.20
C ALA A 127 -2.55 -5.92 -20.71
N LYS A 128 -1.31 -5.69 -21.14
CA LYS A 128 -0.57 -4.46 -20.84
C LYS A 128 -1.25 -3.23 -21.46
N GLY A 129 -1.73 -3.34 -22.70
CA GLY A 129 -2.49 -2.29 -23.38
C GLY A 129 -3.79 -1.91 -22.65
N GLN A 130 -4.50 -2.88 -22.06
CA GLN A 130 -5.71 -2.61 -21.28
C GLN A 130 -5.42 -1.80 -20.00
N LEU A 131 -4.26 -1.99 -19.38
CA LEU A 131 -3.81 -1.20 -18.23
C LEU A 131 -3.52 0.25 -18.64
N TYR A 132 -2.85 0.46 -19.78
CA TYR A 132 -2.68 1.80 -20.35
C TYR A 132 -4.02 2.48 -20.64
N CYS A 133 -4.97 1.79 -21.29
CA CYS A 133 -6.33 2.31 -21.51
C CYS A 133 -7.00 2.70 -20.18
N SER A 134 -6.90 1.85 -19.16
CA SER A 134 -7.53 2.08 -17.86
C SER A 134 -6.93 3.31 -17.15
N ARG A 135 -5.61 3.50 -17.25
CA ARG A 135 -4.92 4.67 -16.68
C ARG A 135 -5.19 5.94 -17.46
N ALA A 136 -5.27 5.86 -18.79
CA ALA A 136 -5.70 6.99 -19.63
C ALA A 136 -7.09 7.52 -19.23
N LEU A 137 -8.04 6.62 -18.97
CA LEU A 137 -9.36 6.98 -18.46
C LEU A 137 -9.28 7.72 -17.12
N SER A 138 -8.44 7.22 -16.20
CA SER A 138 -8.24 7.89 -14.91
C SER A 138 -7.67 9.30 -15.07
N TYR A 139 -6.66 9.50 -15.92
CA TYR A 139 -6.13 10.83 -16.21
C TYR A 139 -7.23 11.74 -16.79
N GLY A 140 -8.01 11.23 -17.76
CA GLY A 140 -9.11 11.98 -18.35
C GLY A 140 -10.19 12.41 -17.36
N TRP A 141 -10.54 11.54 -16.39
CA TRP A 141 -11.51 11.88 -15.35
C TRP A 141 -10.95 12.78 -14.25
N ARG A 142 -9.65 12.66 -13.95
CA ARG A 142 -8.96 13.48 -12.94
C ARG A 142 -8.80 14.93 -13.39
N GLY A 143 -8.44 15.15 -14.66
CA GLY A 143 -8.47 16.46 -15.30
C GLY A 143 -7.51 17.49 -14.72
N MET A 144 -6.38 17.07 -14.14
CA MET A 144 -5.35 17.99 -13.66
C MET A 144 -4.39 18.43 -14.78
N GLU A 145 -3.55 19.44 -14.50
CA GLU A 145 -2.51 19.88 -15.41
C GLU A 145 -1.58 18.72 -15.83
N GLY A 146 -1.36 18.58 -17.14
CA GLY A 146 -0.59 17.48 -17.72
C GLY A 146 -1.37 16.18 -17.92
N ASP A 147 -2.62 16.06 -17.45
CA ASP A 147 -3.39 14.80 -17.57
C ASP A 147 -3.87 14.54 -18.98
N LEU A 148 -4.15 15.58 -19.76
CA LEU A 148 -4.53 15.42 -21.15
C LEU A 148 -3.37 14.77 -21.94
N GLU A 149 -2.16 15.29 -21.75
CA GLU A 149 -0.94 14.78 -22.37
C GLU A 149 -0.67 13.32 -21.95
N ARG A 150 -0.79 13.02 -20.65
CA ARG A 150 -0.61 11.67 -20.10
C ARG A 150 -1.68 10.70 -20.63
N LYS A 151 -2.93 11.14 -20.70
CA LYS A 151 -4.04 10.38 -21.31
C LYS A 151 -3.71 10.03 -22.75
N CYS A 152 -3.33 11.00 -23.59
CA CYS A 152 -3.05 10.77 -25.00
C CYS A 152 -1.83 9.85 -25.20
N ALA A 153 -0.79 10.00 -24.35
CA ALA A 153 0.36 9.11 -24.35
C ALA A 153 -0.01 7.65 -24.01
N ASP A 154 -0.85 7.46 -22.99
CA ASP A 154 -1.33 6.12 -22.60
C ASP A 154 -2.25 5.51 -23.68
N LEU A 155 -3.14 6.28 -24.31
CA LEU A 155 -3.96 5.78 -25.42
C LEU A 155 -3.12 5.35 -26.62
N LYS A 156 -2.05 6.09 -26.94
CA LYS A 156 -1.07 5.67 -27.95
C LYS A 156 -0.42 4.34 -27.58
N LYS A 157 0.03 4.18 -26.33
CA LYS A 157 0.59 2.92 -25.84
C LYS A 157 -0.42 1.78 -25.91
N ALA A 158 -1.68 2.02 -25.54
CA ALA A 158 -2.72 1.01 -25.63
C ALA A 158 -2.92 0.47 -27.06
N ARG A 159 -2.81 1.34 -28.08
CA ARG A 159 -2.82 0.92 -29.50
C ARG A 159 -1.59 0.12 -29.89
N GLU A 160 -0.40 0.56 -29.48
CA GLU A 160 0.86 -0.16 -29.72
C GLU A 160 0.81 -1.59 -29.17
N TYR A 161 0.13 -1.79 -28.04
CA TYR A 161 -0.08 -3.09 -27.41
C TYR A 161 -1.35 -3.84 -27.90
N GLY A 162 -2.08 -3.30 -28.89
CA GLY A 162 -3.24 -3.97 -29.50
C GLY A 162 -4.53 -3.95 -28.67
N ALA A 163 -4.62 -3.13 -27.62
CA ALA A 163 -5.82 -3.02 -26.77
C ALA A 163 -6.85 -1.99 -27.24
N LEU A 164 -6.48 -1.17 -28.24
CA LEU A 164 -7.35 -0.16 -28.84
C LEU A 164 -7.08 -0.11 -30.35
N GLU A 165 -8.14 -0.01 -31.14
CA GLU A 165 -8.06 0.13 -32.59
C GLU A 165 -8.66 1.46 -33.04
N GLY A 166 -8.03 2.08 -34.04
CA GLY A 166 -8.53 3.30 -34.67
C GLY A 166 -8.67 4.49 -33.72
N HIS A 167 -9.39 5.52 -34.18
CA HIS A 167 -9.86 6.61 -33.35
C HIS A 167 -11.12 6.18 -32.59
N SER A 168 -11.16 6.50 -31.31
CA SER A 168 -12.20 6.15 -30.37
C SER A 168 -12.74 7.39 -29.66
N ALA A 169 -13.87 7.28 -28.98
CA ALA A 169 -14.37 8.38 -28.13
C ALA A 169 -13.35 8.80 -27.04
N LEU A 170 -12.41 7.91 -26.70
CA LEU A 170 -11.36 8.20 -25.72
C LEU A 170 -10.37 9.25 -26.23
N ASP A 171 -10.22 9.43 -27.54
CA ASP A 171 -9.26 10.38 -28.14
C ASP A 171 -9.70 11.84 -28.07
N THR A 172 -10.81 12.14 -27.40
CA THR A 172 -11.26 13.53 -27.23
C THR A 172 -10.13 14.38 -26.62
N GLY A 173 -9.66 15.38 -27.37
CA GLY A 173 -8.56 16.27 -27.00
C GLY A 173 -7.15 15.73 -27.28
N CYS A 174 -7.03 14.59 -27.95
CA CYS A 174 -5.78 13.99 -28.42
C CYS A 174 -5.65 14.18 -29.93
N ASP A 175 -5.42 15.42 -30.36
CA ASP A 175 -5.21 15.78 -31.77
C ASP A 175 -3.72 15.91 -32.10
#